data_AF-A0A955QQ63-F1
#
_entry.id   AF-A0A955QQ63-F1
#
_cell.length_a   1.000
_cell.length_b   1.000
_cell.length_c   1.000
_cell.angle_alpha   90.00
_cell.angle_beta   90.00
_cell.angle_gamma   90.00
#
_symmetry.space_group_name_H-M   'P 1'
#
loop_
_entity.id
_entity.type
_entity.pdbx_description
1 polymer ?
#
loop_
_entity_poly.entity_id
_entity_poly.type
_entity_poly.pdbx_seq_one_letter_code
_entity_poly.pdbx_strand_id
1 'polypeptide(L)'
;KTDYLWKHILTRDGLTNILENYAQIVETKDEKTGKKKAVQIWPRFHQLDVVRKLLADAGQQGAGKRYLIQHSAGSGKSNSIAWLAHQLIGLKKDDIGVFDTIIIITDRRILDQQIKTTIKQFAQVGSTVGHAEHSDSLRKFLADGKKIVISTVQKFPYILGEIGSEHRGRKFAIIIDEAHSSQGGRTSAKMSLSLSEAGATPDEEEEFEDTINRIIEAKKLLPNASYFAFTATPKNKTLEIFGEPDPQPDDTVKHRPFHSYTMKQAIQEGFILDVLKYYTPVNSYYKLMKTV
;
A
#
# COMPACT_ATOMS: atom_id res chain seq x y z
N LYS A 1 1.54 6.89 28.74
CA LYS A 1 0.75 5.89 27.98
C LYS A 1 1.66 4.70 27.63
N THR A 2 1.96 3.86 28.61
CA THR A 2 2.66 2.57 28.41
C THR A 2 1.70 1.39 28.60
N ASP A 3 0.46 1.69 28.99
CA ASP A 3 -0.54 0.70 29.35
C ASP A 3 -1.07 -0.13 28.20
N TYR A 4 -0.85 0.33 26.97
CA TYR A 4 -1.14 -0.44 25.77
C TYR A 4 -0.36 -1.76 25.72
N LEU A 5 0.84 -1.83 26.30
CA LEU A 5 1.66 -3.04 26.30
C LEU A 5 0.92 -4.18 26.99
N TRP A 6 0.44 -3.97 28.23
CA TRP A 6 -0.27 -5.01 28.96
C TRP A 6 -1.76 -5.13 28.60
N LYS A 7 -2.42 -4.03 28.22
CA LYS A 7 -3.85 -4.04 27.88
C LYS A 7 -4.15 -4.53 26.45
N HIS A 8 -3.21 -4.41 25.52
CA HIS A 8 -3.46 -4.70 24.10
C HIS A 8 -2.45 -5.64 23.45
N ILE A 9 -1.18 -5.64 23.87
CA ILE A 9 -0.13 -6.46 23.24
C ILE A 9 0.04 -7.80 23.96
N LEU A 10 0.20 -7.78 25.29
CA LEU A 10 0.50 -8.96 26.11
C LEU A 10 -0.75 -9.70 26.61
N THR A 11 -1.93 -9.39 26.06
CA THR A 11 -3.11 -10.21 26.30
C THR A 11 -2.97 -11.54 25.54
N ARG A 12 -3.69 -12.58 25.98
CA ARG A 12 -3.67 -13.90 25.31
C ARG A 12 -3.96 -13.75 23.82
N ASP A 13 -5.04 -13.05 23.47
CA ASP A 13 -5.44 -12.86 22.07
C ASP A 13 -4.46 -11.96 21.31
N GLY A 14 -3.96 -10.90 21.97
CA GLY A 14 -3.02 -9.95 21.38
C GLY A 14 -1.70 -10.61 20.98
N LEU A 15 -1.13 -11.40 21.89
CA LEU A 15 0.15 -12.09 21.67
C LEU A 15 0.00 -13.25 20.68
N THR A 16 -1.06 -14.06 20.82
CA THR A 16 -1.32 -15.18 19.92
C THR A 16 -1.54 -14.68 18.49
N ASN A 17 -2.31 -13.60 18.31
CA ASN A 17 -2.50 -12.97 17.01
C ASN A 17 -1.18 -12.48 16.40
N ILE A 18 -0.28 -11.89 17.19
CA ILE A 18 1.04 -11.46 16.69
C ILE A 18 1.86 -12.67 16.23
N LEU A 19 1.92 -13.73 17.05
CA LEU A 19 2.70 -14.92 16.74
C LEU A 19 2.20 -15.64 15.49
N GLU A 20 0.88 -15.72 15.30
CA GLU A 20 0.27 -16.44 14.19
C GLU A 20 0.26 -15.65 12.87
N ASN A 21 0.06 -14.32 12.92
CA ASN A 21 -0.27 -13.53 11.73
C ASN A 21 0.79 -12.49 11.34
N TYR A 22 1.82 -12.27 12.18
CA TYR A 22 2.79 -11.21 11.95
C TYR A 22 4.24 -11.66 12.13
N ALA A 23 4.53 -12.40 13.22
CA ALA A 23 5.87 -12.85 13.52
C ALA A 23 6.30 -13.89 12.48
N GLN A 24 7.44 -13.65 11.83
CA GLN A 24 7.94 -14.51 10.77
C GLN A 24 9.45 -14.67 10.84
N ILE A 25 9.95 -15.83 10.42
CA ILE A 25 11.37 -16.06 10.22
C ILE A 25 11.63 -15.99 8.71
N VAL A 26 12.40 -15.00 8.30
CA VAL A 26 12.78 -14.80 6.90
C VAL A 26 14.22 -15.23 6.71
N GLU A 27 14.45 -16.16 5.78
CA GLU A 27 15.80 -16.48 5.33
C GLU A 27 16.24 -15.45 4.30
N THR A 28 17.29 -14.69 4.62
CA THR A 28 17.98 -13.86 3.64
C THR A 28 19.24 -14.57 3.17
N LYS A 29 19.47 -14.56 1.86
CA LYS A 29 20.72 -15.04 1.27
C LYS A 29 21.63 -13.85 1.05
N ASP A 30 22.81 -13.88 1.64
CA ASP A 30 23.84 -12.90 1.33
C ASP A 30 24.30 -13.11 -0.12
N GLU A 31 24.14 -12.08 -0.96
CA GLU A 31 24.44 -12.17 -2.39
C GLU A 31 25.93 -12.38 -2.68
N LYS A 32 26.81 -11.93 -1.79
CA LYS A 32 28.27 -12.02 -1.97
C LYS A 32 28.84 -13.34 -1.48
N THR A 33 28.33 -13.85 -0.36
CA THR A 33 28.87 -15.06 0.30
C THR A 33 28.01 -16.29 0.08
N GLY A 34 26.79 -16.13 -0.42
CA GLY A 34 25.81 -17.20 -0.60
C GLY A 34 25.25 -17.77 0.70
N LYS A 35 25.71 -17.30 1.87
CA LYS A 35 25.27 -17.78 3.18
C LYS A 35 23.84 -17.37 3.44
N LYS A 36 23.06 -18.30 3.97
CA LYS A 36 21.71 -18.02 4.46
C LYS A 36 21.78 -17.54 5.90
N LYS A 37 21.02 -16.49 6.22
CA LYS A 37 20.80 -16.01 7.58
C LYS A 37 19.30 -15.98 7.84
N ALA A 38 18.87 -16.63 8.91
CA ALA A 38 17.52 -16.50 9.42
C ALA A 38 17.41 -15.19 10.22
N VAL A 39 16.42 -14.36 9.89
CA VAL A 39 16.11 -13.13 10.61
C VAL A 39 14.68 -13.23 11.11
N GLN A 40 14.49 -13.07 12.41
CA GLN A 40 13.17 -12.95 13.00
C GLN A 40 12.64 -11.54 12.76
N ILE A 41 11.48 -11.45 12.10
CA ILE A 41 10.75 -10.22 11.90
C ILE A 41 9.60 -10.20 12.89
N TRP A 42 9.53 -9.12 13.68
CA TRP A 42 8.44 -8.82 14.59
C TRP A 42 7.77 -7.51 14.14
N PRO A 43 6.43 -7.39 14.20
CA PRO A 43 5.76 -6.17 13.78
C PRO A 43 6.11 -5.00 14.71
N ARG A 44 6.43 -3.86 14.12
CA ARG A 44 6.50 -2.59 14.85
C ARG A 44 5.08 -2.14 15.22
N PHE A 45 4.97 -1.33 16.26
CA PHE A 45 3.67 -0.92 16.81
C PHE A 45 2.76 -0.26 15.76
N HIS A 46 3.27 0.68 14.95
CA HIS A 46 2.45 1.35 13.93
C HIS A 46 1.96 0.41 12.83
N GLN A 47 2.73 -0.64 12.51
CA GLN A 47 2.35 -1.66 11.53
C GLN A 47 1.25 -2.56 12.08
N LEU A 48 1.38 -2.98 13.34
CA LEU A 48 0.36 -3.76 14.03
C LEU A 48 -0.95 -2.96 14.16
N ASP A 49 -0.85 -1.71 14.59
CA ASP A 49 -1.97 -0.81 14.81
C ASP A 49 -2.75 -0.53 13.51
N VAL A 50 -2.06 -0.21 12.40
CA VAL A 50 -2.73 0.06 11.12
C VAL A 50 -3.46 -1.18 10.60
N VAL A 51 -2.82 -2.35 10.61
CA VAL A 51 -3.42 -3.58 10.08
C VAL A 51 -4.64 -3.97 10.91
N ARG A 52 -4.56 -3.93 12.24
CA ARG A 52 -5.70 -4.26 13.12
C ARG A 52 -6.87 -3.31 12.91
N LYS A 53 -6.63 -2.00 12.79
CA LYS A 53 -7.69 -1.00 12.53
C LYS A 53 -8.36 -1.21 11.17
N LEU A 54 -7.56 -1.48 10.13
CA LEU A 54 -8.10 -1.76 8.79
C LEU A 54 -8.94 -3.04 8.76
N LEU A 55 -8.48 -4.12 9.40
CA LEU A 55 -9.23 -5.38 9.48
C LEU A 55 -10.53 -5.23 10.27
N ALA A 56 -10.48 -4.51 11.40
CA ALA A 56 -11.67 -4.27 12.21
C ALA A 56 -12.72 -3.46 11.44
N ASP A 57 -12.32 -2.38 10.79
CA ASP A 57 -13.24 -1.52 10.04
C ASP A 57 -13.77 -2.22 8.78
N ALA A 58 -12.90 -2.87 7.99
CA ALA A 58 -13.32 -3.62 6.82
C ALA A 58 -14.22 -4.82 7.17
N GLY A 59 -14.00 -5.45 8.33
CA GLY A 59 -14.83 -6.54 8.83
C GLY A 59 -16.25 -6.08 9.17
N GLN A 60 -16.38 -4.86 9.69
CA GLN A 60 -17.68 -4.27 10.04
C GLN A 60 -18.40 -3.71 8.80
N GLN A 61 -17.70 -2.96 7.96
CA GLN A 61 -18.29 -2.22 6.83
C GLN A 61 -18.47 -3.09 5.58
N GLY A 62 -17.64 -4.11 5.39
CA GLY A 62 -17.62 -4.91 4.17
C GLY A 62 -16.85 -4.26 3.01
N ALA A 63 -17.22 -4.63 1.79
CA ALA A 63 -16.62 -4.08 0.57
C ALA A 63 -17.19 -2.69 0.22
N GLY A 64 -16.40 -1.85 -0.48
CA GLY A 64 -16.82 -0.55 -1.00
C GLY A 64 -16.22 0.67 -0.30
N LYS A 65 -15.45 0.46 0.78
CA LYS A 65 -14.82 1.57 1.54
C LYS A 65 -13.41 1.89 1.02
N ARG A 66 -13.01 3.14 1.24
CA ARG A 66 -11.71 3.70 0.84
C ARG A 66 -10.91 4.03 2.09
N TYR A 67 -9.62 3.70 2.06
CA TYR A 67 -8.70 3.93 3.16
C TYR A 67 -7.43 4.56 2.62
N LEU A 68 -7.08 5.72 3.16
CA LEU A 68 -5.77 6.33 2.96
C LEU A 68 -4.86 6.06 4.16
N ILE A 69 -3.74 5.41 3.92
CA ILE A 69 -2.71 5.11 4.91
C ILE A 69 -1.48 5.96 4.60
N GLN A 70 -1.21 6.95 5.44
CA GLN A 70 -0.05 7.83 5.30
C GLN A 70 1.11 7.37 6.18
N HIS A 71 2.00 6.52 5.66
CA HIS A 71 3.15 6.00 6.38
C HIS A 71 4.46 6.47 5.74
N SER A 72 5.43 6.92 6.54
CA SER A 72 6.70 7.44 6.04
C SER A 72 7.45 6.44 5.16
N ALA A 73 8.29 6.94 4.24
CA ALA A 73 9.28 6.11 3.58
C ALA A 73 10.19 5.42 4.63
N GLY A 74 10.60 4.18 4.37
CA GLY A 74 11.41 3.39 5.32
C GLY A 74 10.68 2.90 6.59
N SER A 75 9.39 3.20 6.76
CA SER A 75 8.61 2.74 7.92
C SER A 75 8.33 1.23 7.93
N GLY A 76 8.56 0.54 6.81
CA GLY A 76 8.25 -0.88 6.61
C GLY A 76 6.85 -1.13 6.04
N LYS A 77 6.33 -0.24 5.17
CA LYS A 77 5.01 -0.37 4.54
C LYS A 77 4.78 -1.72 3.85
N SER A 78 5.79 -2.26 3.16
CA SER A 78 5.71 -3.56 2.48
C SER A 78 5.23 -4.68 3.41
N ASN A 79 5.71 -4.72 4.66
CA ASN A 79 5.28 -5.71 5.66
C ASN A 79 3.81 -5.48 6.06
N SER A 80 3.41 -4.23 6.30
CA SER A 80 2.01 -3.89 6.60
C SER A 80 1.07 -4.32 5.48
N ILE A 81 1.46 -4.09 4.21
CA ILE A 81 0.70 -4.50 3.03
C ILE A 81 0.59 -6.02 2.96
N ALA A 82 1.68 -6.75 3.16
CA ALA A 82 1.69 -8.21 3.09
C ALA A 82 0.84 -8.84 4.22
N TRP A 83 0.97 -8.36 5.46
CA TRP A 83 0.17 -8.82 6.59
C TRP A 83 -1.31 -8.48 6.44
N LEU A 84 -1.63 -7.30 5.90
CA LEU A 84 -3.00 -6.91 5.59
C LEU A 84 -3.58 -7.82 4.51
N ALA A 85 -2.88 -8.00 3.38
CA ALA A 85 -3.35 -8.81 2.27
C ALA A 85 -3.63 -10.25 2.70
N HIS A 86 -2.74 -10.83 3.51
CA HIS A 86 -2.92 -12.16 4.04
C HIS A 86 -4.18 -12.27 4.91
N GLN A 87 -4.33 -11.40 5.89
CA GLN A 87 -5.45 -11.47 6.84
C GLN A 87 -6.80 -11.10 6.20
N LEU A 88 -6.81 -10.26 5.16
CA LEU A 88 -8.02 -9.98 4.41
C LEU A 88 -8.61 -11.20 3.69
N ILE A 89 -7.81 -12.23 3.38
CA ILE A 89 -8.34 -13.50 2.80
C ILE A 89 -9.27 -14.20 3.80
N GLY A 90 -8.87 -14.21 5.07
CA GLY A 90 -9.59 -14.89 6.15
C GLY A 90 -10.65 -14.03 6.82
N LEU A 91 -10.78 -12.76 6.42
CA LEU A 91 -11.72 -11.82 7.04
C LEU A 91 -13.15 -12.24 6.73
N LYS A 92 -13.93 -12.46 7.79
CA LYS A 92 -15.34 -12.87 7.71
C LYS A 92 -16.24 -11.87 8.42
N LYS A 93 -17.46 -11.73 7.91
CA LYS A 93 -18.60 -11.05 8.54
C LYS A 93 -19.78 -12.00 8.47
N ASP A 94 -20.39 -12.30 9.61
CA ASP A 94 -21.51 -13.26 9.71
C ASP A 94 -21.20 -14.61 9.05
N ASP A 95 -20.01 -15.16 9.34
CA ASP A 95 -19.41 -16.38 8.76
C ASP A 95 -19.14 -16.37 7.24
N ILE A 96 -19.48 -15.28 6.54
CA ILE A 96 -19.27 -15.10 5.12
C ILE A 96 -17.97 -14.31 4.89
N GLY A 97 -17.16 -14.75 3.92
CA GLY A 97 -15.95 -14.02 3.52
C GLY A 97 -16.27 -12.59 3.08
N VAL A 98 -15.53 -11.61 3.60
CA VAL A 98 -15.71 -10.20 3.24
C VAL A 98 -15.25 -9.95 1.81
N PHE A 99 -14.10 -10.52 1.43
CA PHE A 99 -13.50 -10.37 0.11
C PHE A 99 -13.24 -11.74 -0.53
N ASP A 100 -13.52 -11.85 -1.83
CA ASP A 100 -13.25 -13.04 -2.63
C ASP A 100 -11.81 -13.07 -3.14
N THR A 101 -11.29 -11.90 -3.52
CA THR A 101 -9.94 -11.72 -4.06
C THR A 101 -9.32 -10.42 -3.57
N ILE A 102 -8.04 -10.50 -3.20
CA ILE A 102 -7.19 -9.39 -2.81
C ILE A 102 -6.24 -9.10 -3.97
N ILE A 103 -6.18 -7.85 -4.39
CA ILE A 103 -5.33 -7.39 -5.50
C ILE A 103 -4.33 -6.39 -4.93
N ILE A 104 -3.04 -6.66 -5.12
CA ILE A 104 -1.96 -5.78 -4.70
C ILE A 104 -1.40 -5.10 -5.95
N ILE A 105 -1.43 -3.77 -5.96
CA ILE A 105 -0.91 -2.91 -7.00
C ILE A 105 0.35 -2.22 -6.47
N THR A 106 1.48 -2.42 -7.13
CA THR A 106 2.77 -1.81 -6.78
C THR A 106 3.58 -1.50 -8.04
N ASP A 107 4.64 -0.70 -7.92
CA ASP A 107 5.59 -0.44 -9.01
C ASP A 107 6.33 -1.74 -9.40
N ARG A 108 6.58 -1.95 -10.70
CA ARG A 108 7.37 -3.08 -11.22
C ARG A 108 8.77 -3.16 -10.60
N ARG A 109 9.39 -2.02 -10.27
CA ARG A 109 10.72 -1.97 -9.62
C ARG A 109 10.67 -2.37 -8.15
N ILE A 110 9.58 -1.99 -7.48
CA ILE A 110 9.29 -2.27 -6.07
C ILE A 110 8.37 -3.49 -5.98
N LEU A 111 8.35 -4.34 -7.02
CA LEU A 111 7.67 -5.63 -6.95
C LEU A 111 8.47 -6.51 -6.00
N ASP A 112 8.18 -6.28 -4.73
CA ASP A 112 9.07 -6.55 -3.65
C ASP A 112 9.14 -8.07 -3.48
N GLN A 113 10.34 -8.64 -3.60
CA GLN A 113 10.55 -10.03 -3.23
C GLN A 113 10.07 -10.26 -1.79
N GLN A 114 10.10 -9.25 -0.91
CA GLN A 114 9.57 -9.34 0.44
C GLN A 114 8.05 -9.50 0.46
N ILE A 115 7.28 -8.73 -0.32
CA ILE A 115 5.81 -8.91 -0.40
C ILE A 115 5.50 -10.31 -0.93
N LYS A 116 6.16 -10.73 -2.01
CA LYS A 116 5.97 -12.09 -2.57
C LYS A 116 6.33 -13.19 -1.56
N THR A 117 7.46 -13.06 -0.86
CA THR A 117 7.93 -14.06 0.10
C THR A 117 7.03 -14.13 1.32
N THR A 118 6.68 -12.98 1.89
CA THR A 118 5.80 -12.88 3.05
C THR A 118 4.44 -13.51 2.72
N ILE A 119 3.83 -13.13 1.59
CA ILE A 119 2.56 -13.72 1.16
C ILE A 119 2.68 -15.22 0.93
N LYS A 120 3.77 -15.72 0.33
CA LYS A 120 3.99 -17.15 0.14
C LYS A 120 4.20 -17.93 1.44
N GLN A 121 4.83 -17.32 2.46
CA GLN A 121 5.04 -17.95 3.75
C GLN A 121 3.72 -18.11 4.52
N PHE A 122 2.82 -17.14 4.40
CA PHE A 122 1.53 -17.14 5.10
C PHE A 122 0.40 -17.83 4.32
N ALA A 123 0.38 -17.71 2.99
CA ALA A 123 -0.56 -18.44 2.15
C ALA A 123 -0.02 -19.85 1.90
N GLN A 124 -0.48 -20.84 2.68
CA GLN A 124 -0.21 -22.24 2.38
C GLN A 124 -0.46 -22.54 0.88
N VAL A 125 0.49 -23.27 0.32
CA VAL A 125 1.04 -23.13 -1.04
C VAL A 125 0.06 -23.37 -2.21
N GLY A 126 0.27 -22.63 -3.30
CA GLY A 126 0.08 -23.12 -4.68
C GLY A 126 -1.20 -22.69 -5.40
N SER A 127 -2.37 -22.86 -4.79
CA SER A 127 -3.66 -22.51 -5.43
C SER A 127 -4.08 -21.05 -5.19
N THR A 128 -3.52 -20.40 -4.18
CA THR A 128 -4.01 -19.14 -3.61
C THR A 128 -3.41 -17.87 -4.25
N VAL A 129 -2.22 -17.95 -4.84
CA VAL A 129 -1.44 -16.79 -5.32
C VAL A 129 -1.17 -16.88 -6.82
N GLY A 130 -1.50 -15.83 -7.58
CA GLY A 130 -1.16 -15.66 -8.99
C GLY A 130 -0.35 -14.39 -9.23
N HIS A 131 0.65 -14.44 -10.11
CA HIS A 131 1.45 -13.26 -10.48
C HIS A 131 1.24 -12.90 -11.95
N ALA A 132 0.66 -11.73 -12.21
CA ALA A 132 0.25 -11.35 -13.56
C ALA A 132 1.36 -10.61 -14.32
N GLU A 133 2.23 -11.34 -15.01
CA GLU A 133 3.24 -10.75 -15.90
C GLU A 133 2.66 -10.27 -17.23
N HIS A 134 1.54 -10.85 -17.69
CA HIS A 134 0.77 -10.43 -18.87
C HIS A 134 -0.71 -10.12 -18.53
N SER A 135 -1.40 -9.26 -19.29
CA SER A 135 -2.83 -8.96 -19.07
C SER A 135 -3.71 -10.22 -19.15
N ASP A 136 -3.40 -11.14 -20.06
CA ASP A 136 -4.13 -12.41 -20.20
C ASP A 136 -4.02 -13.31 -18.96
N SER A 137 -2.87 -13.26 -18.27
CA SER A 137 -2.68 -14.00 -17.01
C SER A 137 -3.54 -13.45 -15.88
N LEU A 138 -3.89 -12.15 -15.90
CA LEU A 138 -4.76 -11.56 -14.89
C LEU A 138 -6.19 -12.07 -15.00
N ARG A 139 -6.78 -12.05 -16.19
CA ARG A 139 -8.11 -12.62 -16.44
C ARG A 139 -8.19 -14.05 -15.97
N LYS A 140 -7.18 -14.85 -16.32
CA LYS A 140 -7.07 -16.23 -15.87
C LYS A 140 -7.02 -16.34 -14.35
N PHE A 141 -6.23 -15.53 -13.64
CA PHE A 141 -6.20 -15.60 -12.18
C PHE A 141 -7.50 -15.17 -11.51
N LEU A 142 -8.19 -14.17 -12.08
CA LEU A 142 -9.51 -13.78 -11.60
C LEU A 142 -10.51 -14.91 -11.84
N ALA A 143 -10.56 -15.48 -13.05
CA ALA A 143 -11.42 -16.60 -13.41
C ALA A 143 -11.13 -17.86 -12.56
N ASP A 144 -9.86 -18.20 -12.35
CA ASP A 144 -9.38 -19.34 -11.55
C ASP A 144 -9.64 -19.15 -10.04
N GLY A 145 -10.20 -18.01 -9.62
CA GLY A 145 -10.55 -17.76 -8.23
C GLY A 145 -9.34 -17.58 -7.31
N LYS A 146 -8.20 -17.11 -7.82
CA LYS A 146 -7.01 -16.83 -7.01
C LYS A 146 -7.39 -15.83 -5.90
N LYS A 147 -6.98 -16.12 -4.67
CA LYS A 147 -7.28 -15.28 -3.50
C LYS A 147 -6.39 -14.06 -3.44
N ILE A 148 -5.13 -14.15 -3.88
CA ILE A 148 -4.22 -13.00 -4.00
C ILE A 148 -3.69 -12.90 -5.42
N VAL A 149 -3.78 -11.69 -5.96
CA VAL A 149 -3.23 -11.32 -7.26
C VAL A 149 -2.31 -10.12 -7.08
N ILE A 150 -1.07 -10.25 -7.54
CA ILE A 150 -0.10 -9.14 -7.51
C ILE A 150 0.11 -8.66 -8.95
N SER A 151 -0.10 -7.35 -9.16
CA SER A 151 -0.02 -6.71 -10.48
C SER A 151 0.66 -5.34 -10.36
N THR A 152 0.96 -4.75 -11.52
CA THR A 152 1.53 -3.42 -11.60
C THR A 152 0.47 -2.35 -11.79
N VAL A 153 0.87 -1.11 -11.52
CA VAL A 153 0.06 0.10 -11.66
C VAL A 153 -0.45 0.28 -13.09
N GLN A 154 0.41 0.06 -14.09
CA GLN A 154 0.06 0.23 -15.49
C GLN A 154 -1.11 -0.68 -15.90
N LYS A 155 -1.27 -1.82 -15.23
CA LYS A 155 -2.37 -2.75 -15.49
C LYS A 155 -3.64 -2.42 -14.71
N PHE A 156 -3.58 -1.52 -13.74
CA PHE A 156 -4.70 -1.14 -12.89
C PHE A 156 -5.99 -0.75 -13.66
N PRO A 157 -5.95 0.12 -14.69
CA PRO A 157 -7.15 0.44 -15.48
C PRO A 157 -7.81 -0.78 -16.11
N TYR A 158 -7.01 -1.74 -16.58
CA TYR A 158 -7.50 -2.99 -17.15
C TYR A 158 -8.17 -3.84 -16.07
N ILE A 159 -7.54 -3.99 -14.89
CA ILE A 159 -8.11 -4.72 -13.74
C ILE A 159 -9.49 -4.18 -13.37
N LEU A 160 -9.62 -2.86 -13.26
CA LEU A 160 -10.89 -2.22 -12.92
C LEU A 160 -11.95 -2.41 -14.02
N GLY A 161 -11.53 -2.47 -15.29
CA GLY A 161 -12.42 -2.85 -16.39
C GLY A 161 -13.01 -4.24 -16.17
N GLU A 162 -12.14 -5.23 -15.96
CA GLU A 162 -12.53 -6.64 -15.77
C GLU A 162 -13.42 -6.87 -14.55
N ILE A 163 -13.08 -6.25 -13.41
CA ILE A 163 -13.92 -6.35 -12.21
C ILE A 163 -15.31 -5.73 -12.48
N GLY A 164 -15.33 -4.58 -13.14
CA GLY A 164 -16.54 -3.83 -13.47
C GLY A 164 -17.41 -4.46 -14.57
N SER A 165 -16.89 -5.38 -15.38
CA SER A 165 -17.64 -6.07 -16.43
C SER A 165 -17.98 -7.52 -16.05
N GLU A 166 -16.98 -8.35 -15.75
CA GLU A 166 -17.10 -9.81 -15.66
C GLU A 166 -17.22 -10.33 -14.22
N HIS A 167 -16.88 -9.50 -13.22
CA HIS A 167 -16.84 -9.95 -11.81
C HIS A 167 -17.66 -9.08 -10.85
N ARG A 168 -18.76 -8.47 -11.31
CA ARG A 168 -19.66 -7.63 -10.50
C ARG A 168 -20.22 -8.33 -9.25
N GLY A 169 -20.38 -9.66 -9.31
CA GLY A 169 -20.89 -10.46 -8.19
C GLY A 169 -19.86 -10.81 -7.12
N ARG A 170 -18.58 -10.49 -7.33
CA ARG A 170 -17.49 -10.79 -6.39
C ARG A 170 -17.03 -9.54 -5.67
N LYS A 171 -16.53 -9.69 -4.45
CA LYS A 171 -16.02 -8.61 -3.60
C LYS A 171 -14.49 -8.57 -3.63
N PHE A 172 -13.93 -7.39 -3.79
CA PHE A 172 -12.49 -7.22 -3.96
C PHE A 172 -11.89 -6.30 -2.89
N ALA A 173 -10.67 -6.60 -2.46
CA ALA A 173 -9.82 -5.64 -1.76
C ALA A 173 -8.66 -5.27 -2.66
N ILE A 174 -8.48 -3.98 -2.92
CA ILE A 174 -7.42 -3.45 -3.79
C ILE A 174 -6.45 -2.68 -2.91
N ILE A 175 -5.28 -3.23 -2.68
CA ILE A 175 -4.19 -2.58 -1.93
C ILE A 175 -3.27 -1.91 -2.92
N ILE A 176 -3.05 -0.62 -2.76
CA ILE A 176 -2.24 0.21 -3.65
C ILE A 176 -1.03 0.68 -2.85
N ASP A 177 0.16 0.22 -3.22
CA ASP A 177 1.42 0.71 -2.69
C ASP A 177 1.91 1.91 -3.48
N GLU A 178 2.61 2.81 -2.80
CA GLU A 178 3.12 4.06 -3.34
C GLU A 178 2.04 4.79 -4.15
N ALA A 179 0.92 5.14 -3.50
CA ALA A 179 -0.17 5.95 -4.05
C ALA A 179 0.22 7.43 -4.32
N HIS A 180 1.49 7.60 -4.72
CA HIS A 180 2.23 8.76 -5.14
C HIS A 180 3.55 8.19 -5.73
N SER A 181 3.84 8.38 -7.01
CA SER A 181 5.19 8.05 -7.48
C SER A 181 5.64 9.06 -8.54
N SER A 182 6.45 10.00 -8.08
CA SER A 182 7.57 10.52 -8.84
C SER A 182 8.77 10.72 -7.90
N GLN A 183 9.50 9.64 -7.65
CA GLN A 183 10.94 9.69 -7.37
C GLN A 183 11.68 9.09 -8.58
N GLY A 184 11.40 9.65 -9.76
CA GLY A 184 12.10 9.41 -11.02
C GLY A 184 12.06 10.72 -11.80
N GLY A 185 13.22 11.34 -12.00
CA GLY A 185 13.33 12.77 -12.31
C GLY A 185 12.87 13.23 -13.70
N ARG A 186 12.58 14.54 -13.78
CA ARG A 186 12.65 15.47 -14.91
C ARG A 186 12.31 14.90 -16.30
N THR A 187 11.16 15.31 -16.87
CA THR A 187 11.04 16.02 -18.17
C THR A 187 9.56 16.38 -18.43
N SER A 188 9.07 17.47 -17.84
CA SER A 188 7.68 17.94 -17.99
C SER A 188 7.54 19.06 -19.03
N ALA A 189 8.28 18.99 -20.15
CA ALA A 189 8.25 20.05 -21.14
C ALA A 189 8.26 19.47 -22.56
N LYS A 190 7.12 18.90 -23.02
CA LYS A 190 6.71 18.79 -24.45
C LYS A 190 5.44 17.94 -24.71
N MET A 191 4.33 18.11 -23.99
CA MET A 191 3.08 17.36 -24.29
C MET A 191 1.84 18.24 -24.36
N SER A 192 1.91 19.36 -25.09
CA SER A 192 0.76 20.25 -25.34
C SER A 192 0.28 20.24 -26.80
N LEU A 193 0.80 19.37 -27.69
CA LEU A 193 0.56 19.51 -29.14
C LEU A 193 0.17 18.24 -29.91
N SER A 194 -0.11 17.10 -29.25
CA SER A 194 -0.39 15.82 -29.95
C SER A 194 -1.75 15.18 -29.62
N LEU A 195 -2.71 15.95 -29.09
CA LEU A 195 -4.06 15.45 -28.76
C LEU A 195 -5.06 15.50 -29.95
N SER A 196 -4.58 15.77 -31.16
CA SER A 196 -5.41 15.72 -32.37
C SER A 196 -5.04 14.50 -33.22
N GLU A 197 -5.99 13.58 -33.26
CA GLU A 197 -6.19 12.51 -34.25
C GLU A 197 -5.48 11.16 -34.04
N ALA A 198 -6.32 10.15 -33.86
CA ALA A 198 -6.13 8.73 -34.14
C ALA A 198 -5.20 7.91 -33.21
N GLY A 199 -5.84 7.12 -32.32
CA GLY A 199 -5.29 5.87 -31.82
C GLY A 199 -4.26 6.02 -30.70
N ALA A 200 -4.71 6.39 -29.50
CA ALA A 200 -3.87 6.42 -28.31
C ALA A 200 -3.42 5.01 -27.92
N THR A 201 -2.20 4.63 -28.33
CA THR A 201 -1.35 3.78 -27.50
C THR A 201 -1.23 4.44 -26.13
N PRO A 202 -1.36 3.71 -25.00
CA PRO A 202 -1.11 4.30 -23.70
C PRO A 202 0.36 4.75 -23.69
N ASP A 203 0.59 6.06 -23.72
CA ASP A 203 1.93 6.63 -23.61
C ASP A 203 2.58 6.10 -22.32
N GLU A 204 3.82 5.61 -22.45
CA GLU A 204 4.62 5.02 -21.36
C GLU A 204 5.04 6.05 -20.29
N GLU A 205 4.61 7.30 -20.42
CA GLU A 205 4.99 8.44 -19.58
C GLU A 205 3.82 9.04 -18.78
N GLU A 206 2.69 8.34 -18.68
CA GLU A 206 1.60 8.81 -17.83
C GLU A 206 1.95 8.58 -16.33
N GLU A 207 2.02 9.66 -15.56
CA GLU A 207 2.33 9.60 -14.13
C GLU A 207 1.30 8.73 -13.40
N PHE A 208 1.76 7.83 -12.53
CA PHE A 208 0.97 6.90 -11.70
C PHE A 208 -0.31 7.53 -11.15
N GLU A 209 -0.19 8.76 -10.63
CA GLU A 209 -1.29 9.48 -10.00
C GLU A 209 -2.32 9.97 -11.01
N ASP A 210 -1.88 10.43 -12.19
CA ASP A 210 -2.79 10.91 -13.23
C ASP A 210 -3.60 9.74 -13.81
N THR A 211 -2.96 8.59 -13.99
CA THR A 211 -3.66 7.37 -14.38
C THR A 211 -4.68 6.95 -13.31
N ILE A 212 -4.30 6.87 -12.03
CA ILE A 212 -5.26 6.51 -10.97
C ILE A 212 -6.38 7.54 -10.83
N ASN A 213 -6.06 8.83 -10.75
CA ASN A 213 -7.05 9.91 -10.60
C ASN A 213 -8.01 9.92 -11.79
N ARG A 214 -7.50 9.81 -13.03
CA ARG A 214 -8.34 9.74 -14.23
C ARG A 214 -9.21 8.50 -14.24
N ILE A 215 -8.71 7.34 -13.82
CA ILE A 215 -9.52 6.13 -13.75
C ILE A 215 -10.63 6.26 -12.69
N ILE A 216 -10.31 6.87 -11.55
CA ILE A 216 -11.28 7.10 -10.48
C ILE A 216 -12.37 8.08 -10.94
N GLU A 217 -12.00 9.12 -11.66
CA GLU A 217 -12.92 10.09 -12.26
C GLU A 217 -13.73 9.49 -13.43
N ALA A 218 -13.10 8.69 -14.30
CA ALA A 218 -13.71 8.17 -15.51
C ALA A 218 -14.54 6.90 -15.30
N LYS A 219 -14.09 5.96 -14.45
CA LYS A 219 -14.73 4.65 -14.30
C LYS A 219 -15.71 4.54 -13.14
N LYS A 220 -15.76 5.54 -12.23
CA LYS A 220 -16.36 5.46 -10.89
C LYS A 220 -15.81 4.27 -10.11
N LEU A 221 -15.27 4.52 -8.92
CA LEU A 221 -14.80 3.45 -8.03
C LEU A 221 -15.89 2.38 -7.85
N LEU A 222 -15.48 1.12 -7.91
CA LEU A 222 -16.41 0.01 -7.98
C LEU A 222 -17.03 -0.25 -6.60
N PRO A 223 -18.36 -0.35 -6.47
CA PRO A 223 -19.02 -0.51 -5.18
C PRO A 223 -18.72 -1.86 -4.51
N ASN A 224 -18.32 -2.86 -5.30
CA ASN A 224 -17.90 -4.18 -4.82
C ASN A 224 -16.39 -4.25 -4.51
N ALA A 225 -15.67 -3.13 -4.48
CA ALA A 225 -14.25 -3.10 -4.17
C ALA A 225 -13.93 -2.11 -3.03
N SER A 226 -13.16 -2.57 -2.04
CA SER A 226 -12.51 -1.68 -1.06
C SER A 226 -11.10 -1.34 -1.49
N TYR A 227 -10.67 -0.10 -1.25
CA TYR A 227 -9.38 0.42 -1.71
C TYR A 227 -8.51 0.83 -0.51
N PHE A 228 -7.31 0.28 -0.41
CA PHE A 228 -6.35 0.52 0.66
C PHE A 228 -5.09 1.17 0.07
N ALA A 229 -5.05 2.50 0.07
CA ALA A 229 -3.98 3.28 -0.55
C ALA A 229 -2.88 3.64 0.48
N PHE A 230 -1.69 3.08 0.31
CA PHE A 230 -0.49 3.38 1.11
C PHE A 230 0.37 4.43 0.41
N THR A 231 0.75 5.49 1.14
CA THR A 231 1.59 6.57 0.62
C THR A 231 2.36 7.24 1.75
N ALA A 232 3.52 7.83 1.47
CA ALA A 232 4.25 8.67 2.41
C ALA A 232 3.85 10.14 2.29
N THR A 233 3.61 10.61 1.07
CA THR A 233 3.30 12.01 0.77
C THR A 233 2.06 12.11 -0.12
N PRO A 234 0.84 11.95 0.44
CA PRO A 234 -0.38 12.11 -0.34
C PRO A 234 -0.52 13.56 -0.83
N LYS A 235 -0.83 13.74 -2.12
CA LYS A 235 -1.31 15.04 -2.64
C LYS A 235 -2.75 15.29 -2.19
N ASN A 236 -3.21 16.53 -2.30
CA ASN A 236 -4.57 16.94 -1.92
C ASN A 236 -5.65 16.09 -2.60
N LYS A 237 -5.50 15.80 -3.90
CA LYS A 237 -6.47 14.97 -4.63
C LYS A 237 -6.55 13.54 -4.08
N THR A 238 -5.42 12.94 -3.70
CA THR A 238 -5.37 11.62 -3.06
C THR A 238 -6.10 11.63 -1.71
N LEU A 239 -5.96 12.72 -0.94
CA LEU A 239 -6.71 12.94 0.30
C LEU A 239 -8.21 13.03 0.03
N GLU A 240 -8.64 13.80 -0.96
CA GLU A 240 -10.07 13.92 -1.33
C GLU A 240 -10.69 12.58 -1.76
N ILE A 241 -9.91 11.73 -2.44
CA ILE A 241 -10.42 10.47 -2.98
C ILE A 241 -10.48 9.36 -1.91
N PHE A 242 -9.42 9.22 -1.12
CA PHE A 242 -9.23 8.07 -0.20
C PHE A 242 -9.25 8.45 1.29
N GLY A 243 -9.13 9.73 1.61
CA GLY A 243 -9.16 10.22 2.98
C GLY A 243 -10.56 10.21 3.59
N GLU A 244 -10.60 10.21 4.92
CA GLU A 244 -11.83 10.38 5.67
C GLU A 244 -12.24 11.87 5.67
N PRO A 245 -13.50 12.20 5.38
CA PRO A 245 -13.97 13.57 5.47
C PRO A 245 -13.89 14.07 6.92
N ASP A 246 -13.40 15.28 7.08
CA ASP A 246 -13.18 16.00 8.33
C ASP A 246 -13.81 17.40 8.21
N PRO A 247 -15.13 17.52 8.47
CA PRO A 247 -15.83 18.80 8.42
C PRO A 247 -15.18 19.82 9.34
N GLN A 248 -14.84 20.98 8.80
CA GLN A 248 -14.20 22.06 9.52
C GLN A 248 -15.24 23.08 10.02
N PRO A 249 -14.88 23.94 11.00
CA PRO A 249 -15.77 24.98 11.51
C PRO A 249 -16.15 26.07 10.49
N ASP A 250 -15.43 26.17 9.36
CA ASP A 250 -15.65 27.13 8.27
C ASP A 250 -16.49 26.54 7.12
N ASP A 251 -17.25 25.48 7.39
CA ASP A 251 -18.05 24.69 6.43
C ASP A 251 -17.25 24.05 5.28
N THR A 252 -15.91 24.11 5.33
CA THR A 252 -15.06 23.36 4.39
C THR A 252 -14.92 21.90 4.86
N VAL A 253 -14.77 20.97 3.92
CA VAL A 253 -14.48 19.56 4.24
C VAL A 253 -13.04 19.27 3.88
N LYS A 254 -12.19 19.15 4.91
CA LYS A 254 -10.84 18.60 4.73
C LYS A 254 -10.95 17.08 4.70
N HIS A 255 -9.89 16.44 4.21
CA HIS A 255 -9.78 14.99 4.23
C HIS A 255 -8.52 14.60 4.96
N ARG A 256 -8.62 13.62 5.87
CA ARG A 256 -7.50 13.12 6.66
C ARG A 256 -7.24 11.64 6.37
N PRO A 257 -5.98 11.17 6.48
CA PRO A 257 -5.71 9.74 6.40
C PRO A 257 -6.46 8.95 7.48
N PHE A 258 -6.87 7.73 7.13
CA PHE A 258 -7.40 6.75 8.08
C PHE A 258 -6.35 6.38 9.15
N HIS A 259 -5.09 6.31 8.74
CA HIS A 259 -3.96 6.07 9.63
C HIS A 259 -2.74 6.87 9.19
N SER A 260 -1.99 7.41 10.15
CA SER A 260 -0.79 8.21 9.89
C SER A 260 0.39 7.72 10.74
N TYR A 261 1.55 7.64 10.11
CA TYR A 261 2.84 7.40 10.76
C TYR A 261 3.92 8.25 10.07
N THR A 262 4.30 9.35 10.71
CA THR A 262 5.06 10.43 10.07
C THR A 262 6.58 10.18 10.07
N MET A 263 7.31 10.83 9.15
CA MET A 263 8.79 10.81 9.16
C MET A 263 9.33 11.33 10.49
N LYS A 264 8.74 12.39 11.04
CA LYS A 264 9.13 12.94 12.35
C LYS A 264 9.07 11.87 13.44
N GLN A 265 7.97 11.14 13.52
CA GLN A 265 7.80 10.06 14.49
C GLN A 265 8.83 8.94 14.24
N ALA A 266 9.00 8.52 12.98
CA ALA A 266 9.95 7.48 12.62
C ALA A 266 11.41 7.81 12.96
N ILE A 267 11.79 9.10 12.85
CA ILE A 267 13.10 9.61 13.27
C ILE A 267 13.21 9.57 14.80
N GLN A 268 12.19 10.06 15.51
CA GLN A 268 12.19 10.10 16.98
C GLN A 268 12.26 8.70 17.61
N GLU A 269 11.63 7.71 16.97
CA GLU A 269 11.66 6.31 17.39
C GLU A 269 12.92 5.56 16.91
N GLY A 270 13.80 6.22 16.13
CA GLY A 270 15.05 5.64 15.64
C GLY A 270 14.88 4.60 14.53
N PHE A 271 13.72 4.55 13.89
CA PHE A 271 13.43 3.61 12.80
C PHE A 271 13.93 4.06 11.44
N ILE A 272 14.09 5.38 11.24
CA ILE A 272 14.76 5.96 10.07
C ILE A 272 15.81 6.98 10.53
N LEU A 273 16.86 7.17 9.73
CA LEU A 273 17.91 8.15 10.02
C LEU A 273 17.44 9.57 9.70
N ASP A 274 17.78 10.51 10.57
CA ASP A 274 17.61 11.94 10.30
C ASP A 274 18.73 12.44 9.37
N VAL A 275 18.42 12.52 8.07
CA VAL A 275 19.35 13.04 7.05
C VAL A 275 19.59 14.55 7.18
N LEU A 276 18.74 15.27 7.91
CA LEU A 276 18.85 16.72 8.10
C LEU A 276 19.65 17.10 9.35
N LYS A 277 19.88 16.15 10.28
CA LYS A 277 20.59 16.39 11.54
C LYS A 277 21.95 17.07 11.39
N TYR A 278 22.64 16.82 10.29
CA TYR A 278 23.95 17.42 9.96
C TYR A 278 23.92 18.21 8.65
N TYR A 279 22.73 18.56 8.16
CA TYR A 279 22.61 19.36 6.94
C TYR A 279 23.05 20.79 7.22
N THR A 280 24.13 21.22 6.55
CA THR A 280 24.63 22.59 6.64
C THR A 280 24.35 23.29 5.31
N PRO A 281 23.46 24.30 5.28
CA PRO A 281 23.22 25.10 4.08
C PRO A 281 24.49 25.84 3.66
N VAL A 282 24.70 26.02 2.35
CA VAL A 282 25.88 26.69 1.76
C VAL A 282 26.10 28.09 2.36
N ASN A 283 25.02 28.85 2.59
CA ASN A 283 25.10 30.18 3.19
C ASN A 283 25.65 30.17 4.63
N SER A 284 25.36 29.12 5.39
CA SER A 284 25.86 28.94 6.77
C SER A 284 27.32 28.49 6.77
N TYR A 285 27.69 27.60 5.85
CA TYR A 285 29.09 27.18 5.65
C TYR A 285 30.00 28.36 5.27
N TYR A 286 29.54 29.23 4.36
CA TYR A 286 30.28 30.42 3.95
C TYR A 286 30.54 31.39 5.12
N LYS A 287 29.57 31.58 6.01
CA LYS A 287 29.73 32.41 7.22
C LYS A 287 30.70 31.78 8.22
N LEU A 288 30.66 30.46 8.40
CA LEU A 288 31.62 29.73 9.21
C LEU A 288 33.05 29.87 8.65
N MET A 289 33.26 29.68 7.33
CA MET A 289 34.58 29.88 6.71
C MET A 289 35.08 31.34 6.77
N LYS A 290 34.20 32.33 6.76
CA LYS A 290 34.59 33.75 6.90
C LYS A 290 34.98 34.15 8.33
N THR A 291 34.59 33.35 9.31
CA THR A 291 34.81 33.65 10.74
C THR A 291 36.04 32.90 11.30
N VAL A 292 36.61 31.96 10.53
CA VAL A 292 37.85 31.23 10.84
C VAL A 292 39.03 31.86 10.09
#